data_AF-X6L931-F1
#
_entry.id   AF-X6L931-F1
#
_cell.length_a   1.000
_cell.length_b   1.000
_cell.length_c   1.000
_cell.angle_alpha   90.00
_cell.angle_beta   90.00
_cell.angle_gamma   90.00
#
_symmetry.space_group_name_H-M   'P 1'
#
loop_
_entity.id
_entity.type
_entity.pdbx_description
1 polymer ?
#
loop_
_entity_poly.entity_id
_entity_poly.type
_entity_poly.pdbx_seq_one_letter_code
_entity_poly.pdbx_strand_id
1 'polypeptide(L)'
;MQEILWKCPLEDMTSLAKAILKLPLKGQKFVKMIRKCCDMDLNNISTMVNEADKLRTEKSLKQLNDAMNSGEWQFASCKDALQGKKEEELILKITNTVWRYEEIGENIDRVLLGVEKQELKKIESAIQQFEECKEISSYRIEFWKKGGRIDIENDEKGGNQDNDKPLKLPVRSQMNEFEDCKKLWKQQLMEWKKQCFELREKFPALNYFCFNQVHFLIQKINQLNMPNCPDRVIEASKYIKPFLQKIKYNVTDHDVNNVLRGWKGFDPKDLDQYNFNNNNNFRKCRDSIAKFGMILHPIWMSSQHNCVEEKPFSIGLNAGKPNLIIGSKELLFELLGLFESQRFIPRAEHILICNETTTEEDIACLIFRAITNHKKMLLTTDLTITETNHNLVKPLYCLVYPEKLAFATLDHICQDIHELLLNDIRLEQLKNSFYMFVVMSSEPTNDLCKILAPFQLYTSGQVAMGKSRLIQRDIQRIRKIHKAKTIHEICVAFNSKDIDWVTIMNRFWSHHPYSDIDEENTLIIYHLNISSCVSKEINDFLFELLFLQHINSSSQMSQCFH
;
A
#
# COMPACT_ATOMS: atom_id res chain seq x y z
N MET A 1 29.78 -30.35 0.39
CA MET A 1 30.74 -29.46 -0.30
C MET A 1 30.28 -28.02 -0.18
N GLN A 2 29.06 -27.68 -0.61
CA GLN A 2 28.48 -26.33 -0.51
C GLN A 2 28.51 -25.75 0.92
N GLU A 3 28.03 -26.50 1.92
CA GLU A 3 28.06 -26.09 3.35
C GLU A 3 29.48 -25.96 3.94
N ILE A 4 30.44 -26.75 3.45
CA ILE A 4 31.77 -26.87 4.07
C ILE A 4 32.81 -25.95 3.40
N LEU A 5 32.66 -25.69 2.10
CA LEU A 5 33.60 -24.88 1.30
C LEU A 5 33.02 -23.58 0.77
N TRP A 6 31.77 -23.56 0.30
CA TRP A 6 31.19 -22.36 -0.34
C TRP A 6 30.52 -21.41 0.65
N LYS A 7 30.04 -21.92 1.79
CA LYS A 7 29.41 -21.12 2.85
C LYS A 7 30.31 -20.84 4.05
N CYS A 8 31.52 -21.39 4.08
CA CYS A 8 32.46 -21.18 5.16
C CYS A 8 33.28 -19.91 4.88
N PRO A 9 33.39 -18.95 5.80
CA PRO A 9 34.30 -17.81 5.63
C PRO A 9 35.74 -18.32 5.65
N LEU A 10 36.41 -18.24 4.49
CA LEU A 10 37.79 -18.69 4.31
C LEU A 10 38.72 -17.50 4.37
N GLU A 11 39.16 -17.16 5.58
CA GLU A 11 39.99 -15.96 5.83
C GLU A 11 41.45 -16.16 5.40
N ASP A 12 41.93 -17.40 5.34
CA ASP A 12 43.29 -17.75 4.94
C ASP A 12 43.38 -19.16 4.31
N MET A 13 44.55 -19.47 3.73
CA MET A 13 44.82 -20.79 3.12
C MET A 13 44.73 -21.94 4.14
N THR A 14 44.98 -21.66 5.42
CA THR A 14 44.88 -22.65 6.50
C THR A 14 43.42 -23.05 6.74
N SER A 15 42.51 -22.08 6.69
CA SER A 15 41.07 -22.25 6.85
C SER A 15 40.49 -23.04 5.67
N LEU A 16 40.94 -22.73 4.45
CA LEU A 16 40.60 -23.50 3.25
C LEU A 16 41.08 -24.95 3.35
N ALA A 17 42.34 -25.18 3.74
CA ALA A 17 42.89 -26.53 3.90
C ALA A 17 42.12 -27.35 4.94
N LYS A 18 41.79 -26.75 6.08
CA LYS A 18 40.96 -27.39 7.13
C LYS A 18 39.56 -27.71 6.63
N ALA A 19 38.95 -26.83 5.83
CA ALA A 19 37.63 -27.06 5.25
C ALA A 19 37.64 -28.21 4.22
N ILE A 20 38.67 -28.27 3.36
CA ILE A 20 38.84 -29.38 2.40
C ILE A 20 38.98 -30.72 3.14
N LEU A 21 39.77 -30.75 4.23
CA LEU A 21 39.98 -31.95 5.05
C LEU A 21 38.70 -32.41 5.79
N LYS A 22 37.74 -31.51 6.03
CA LYS A 22 36.44 -31.82 6.66
C LYS A 22 35.43 -32.42 5.70
N LEU A 23 35.68 -32.44 4.39
CA LEU A 23 34.77 -33.09 3.46
C LEU A 23 34.67 -34.59 3.80
N PRO A 24 33.48 -35.21 3.78
CA PRO A 24 33.32 -36.63 4.04
C PRO A 24 34.02 -37.45 2.94
N LEU A 25 35.27 -37.81 3.22
CA LEU A 25 36.19 -38.47 2.30
C LEU A 25 35.84 -39.96 2.18
N LYS A 26 35.10 -40.34 1.13
CA LYS A 26 35.45 -41.59 0.42
C LYS A 26 36.73 -41.29 -0.37
N GLY A 27 37.86 -41.17 0.33
CA GLY A 27 39.07 -40.42 -0.08
C GLY A 27 39.62 -40.75 -1.46
N GLN A 28 39.49 -42.00 -1.93
CA GLN A 28 39.90 -42.34 -3.29
C GLN A 28 38.96 -41.81 -4.38
N LYS A 29 37.65 -41.68 -4.11
CA LYS A 29 36.66 -41.25 -5.11
C LYS A 29 36.72 -39.75 -5.36
N PHE A 30 36.93 -38.95 -4.30
CA PHE A 30 37.04 -37.49 -4.41
C PHE A 30 38.32 -37.07 -5.14
N VAL A 31 39.47 -37.60 -4.74
CA VAL A 31 40.75 -37.33 -5.42
C VAL A 31 40.70 -37.80 -6.87
N LYS A 32 40.08 -38.95 -7.16
CA LYS A 32 39.87 -39.44 -8.52
C LYS A 32 38.92 -38.55 -9.33
N MET A 33 37.89 -37.97 -8.71
CA MET A 33 36.98 -37.02 -9.37
C MET A 33 37.66 -35.66 -9.62
N ILE A 34 38.40 -35.11 -8.66
CA ILE A 34 39.18 -33.88 -8.86
C ILE A 34 40.24 -34.10 -9.93
N ARG A 35 41.03 -35.18 -9.84
CA ARG A 35 42.01 -35.52 -10.88
C ARG A 35 41.33 -35.63 -12.24
N LYS A 36 40.19 -36.32 -12.34
CA LYS A 36 39.42 -36.39 -13.59
C LYS A 36 38.94 -35.02 -14.08
N CYS A 37 38.59 -34.09 -13.19
CA CYS A 37 38.21 -32.71 -13.56
C CYS A 37 39.42 -31.86 -13.97
N CYS A 38 40.57 -32.00 -13.29
CA CYS A 38 41.82 -31.29 -13.60
C CYS A 38 42.49 -31.82 -14.88
N ASP A 39 42.33 -33.11 -15.16
CA ASP A 39 42.81 -33.77 -16.38
C ASP A 39 41.81 -33.62 -17.54
N MET A 40 40.61 -33.06 -17.27
CA MET A 40 39.64 -32.75 -18.32
C MET A 40 40.11 -31.50 -19.04
N ASP A 41 40.22 -31.57 -20.37
CA ASP A 41 40.50 -30.39 -21.18
C ASP A 41 39.44 -29.31 -20.87
N LEU A 42 39.88 -28.12 -20.47
CA LEU A 42 38.99 -26.98 -20.23
C LEU A 42 38.18 -26.64 -21.49
N ASN A 43 38.72 -26.93 -22.68
CA ASN A 43 37.97 -26.84 -23.93
C ASN A 43 36.79 -27.82 -23.97
N ASN A 44 36.93 -29.03 -23.42
CA ASN A 44 35.83 -29.98 -23.30
C ASN A 44 34.75 -29.50 -22.32
N ILE A 45 35.11 -28.78 -21.25
CA ILE A 45 34.11 -28.15 -20.36
C ILE A 45 33.33 -27.10 -21.14
N SER A 46 34.02 -26.25 -21.91
CA SER A 46 33.35 -25.26 -22.77
C SER A 46 32.44 -25.93 -23.80
N THR A 47 32.88 -27.02 -24.42
CA THR A 47 32.05 -27.79 -25.36
C THR A 47 30.83 -28.39 -24.66
N MET A 48 30.99 -28.96 -23.47
CA MET A 48 29.87 -29.51 -22.69
C MET A 48 28.86 -28.43 -22.26
N VAL A 49 29.33 -27.24 -21.90
CA VAL A 49 28.47 -26.09 -21.58
C VAL A 49 27.71 -25.65 -22.83
N ASN A 50 28.39 -25.50 -23.96
CA ASN A 50 27.76 -25.14 -25.24
C ASN A 50 26.74 -26.19 -25.70
N GLU A 51 27.04 -27.48 -25.53
CA GLU A 51 26.10 -28.58 -25.83
C GLU A 51 24.89 -28.55 -24.90
N ALA A 52 25.10 -28.32 -23.60
CA ALA A 52 24.01 -28.21 -22.63
C ALA A 52 23.11 -27.01 -22.91
N ASP A 53 23.69 -25.87 -23.29
CA ASP A 53 22.95 -24.66 -23.67
C ASP A 53 22.19 -24.88 -24.97
N LYS A 54 22.80 -25.51 -25.97
CA LYS A 54 22.12 -25.89 -27.22
C LYS A 54 20.91 -26.81 -26.95
N LEU A 55 21.08 -27.84 -26.12
CA LEU A 55 19.99 -28.75 -25.73
C LEU A 55 18.86 -28.03 -25.01
N ARG A 56 19.18 -27.06 -24.15
CA ARG A 56 18.17 -26.23 -23.48
C ARG A 56 17.44 -25.34 -24.47
N THR A 57 18.15 -24.68 -25.37
CA THR A 57 17.56 -23.84 -26.42
C THR A 57 16.63 -24.65 -27.33
N GLU A 58 17.05 -25.82 -27.79
CA GLU A 58 16.22 -26.73 -28.58
C GLU A 58 14.95 -27.16 -27.82
N LYS A 59 15.07 -27.43 -26.52
CA LYS A 59 13.92 -27.75 -25.66
C LYS A 59 12.96 -26.58 -25.55
N SER A 60 13.45 -25.36 -25.28
CA SER A 60 12.61 -24.16 -25.17
C SER A 60 11.92 -23.83 -26.50
N LEU A 61 12.63 -23.95 -27.62
CA LEU A 61 12.06 -23.79 -28.97
C LEU A 61 10.94 -24.81 -29.22
N LYS A 62 11.16 -26.09 -28.86
CA LYS A 62 10.13 -27.13 -28.98
C LYS A 62 8.91 -26.79 -28.14
N GLN A 63 9.10 -26.36 -26.90
CA GLN A 63 8.01 -26.00 -26.00
C GLN A 63 7.21 -24.79 -26.51
N LEU A 64 7.87 -23.78 -27.11
CA LEU A 64 7.18 -22.65 -27.76
C LEU A 64 6.38 -23.10 -28.98
N ASN A 65 6.91 -24.01 -29.80
CA ASN A 65 6.15 -24.60 -30.90
C ASN A 65 4.95 -25.42 -30.40
N ASP A 66 5.11 -26.18 -29.31
CA ASP A 66 4.00 -26.90 -28.69
C ASP A 66 2.95 -25.92 -28.15
N ALA A 67 3.38 -24.80 -27.56
CA ALA A 67 2.50 -23.72 -27.11
C ALA A 67 1.68 -23.12 -28.26
N MET A 68 2.26 -22.94 -29.45
CA MET A 68 1.52 -22.48 -30.62
C MET A 68 0.33 -23.37 -31.00
N ASN A 69 0.38 -24.67 -30.67
CA ASN A 69 -0.67 -25.63 -31.02
C ASN A 69 -1.74 -25.76 -29.93
N SER A 70 -1.34 -25.78 -28.66
CA SER A 70 -2.24 -26.11 -27.53
C SER A 70 -2.02 -25.25 -26.28
N GLY A 71 -1.20 -24.22 -26.38
CA GLY A 71 -0.84 -23.35 -25.27
C GLY A 71 -1.91 -22.34 -24.91
N GLU A 72 -1.88 -21.90 -23.65
CA GLU A 72 -2.81 -20.93 -23.08
C GLU A 72 -2.04 -19.93 -22.20
N TRP A 73 -2.16 -18.65 -22.51
CA TRP A 73 -1.78 -17.56 -21.63
C TRP A 73 -2.81 -17.46 -20.51
N GLN A 74 -2.37 -17.54 -19.27
CA GLN A 74 -3.20 -17.38 -18.09
C GLN A 74 -2.70 -16.21 -17.26
N PHE A 75 -3.59 -15.27 -16.98
CA PHE A 75 -3.29 -14.10 -16.18
C PHE A 75 -3.73 -14.30 -14.72
N ALA A 76 -3.10 -13.59 -13.78
CA ALA A 76 -3.50 -13.61 -12.36
C ALA A 76 -5.00 -13.34 -12.17
N SER A 77 -5.57 -13.90 -11.10
CA SER A 77 -6.86 -13.46 -10.57
C SER A 77 -6.69 -12.18 -9.74
N CYS A 78 -7.80 -11.52 -9.39
CA CYS A 78 -7.79 -10.37 -8.48
C CYS A 78 -7.13 -10.75 -7.14
N LYS A 79 -7.44 -11.94 -6.61
CA LYS A 79 -6.87 -12.43 -5.36
C LYS A 79 -5.35 -12.60 -5.44
N ASP A 80 -4.84 -13.19 -6.52
CA ASP A 80 -3.40 -13.43 -6.68
C ASP A 80 -2.63 -12.11 -6.82
N ALA A 81 -3.18 -11.18 -7.61
CA ALA A 81 -2.61 -9.84 -7.79
C ALA A 81 -2.54 -9.05 -6.48
N LEU A 82 -3.58 -9.13 -5.66
CA LEU A 82 -3.65 -8.44 -4.38
C LEU A 82 -2.78 -9.10 -3.28
N GLN A 83 -2.42 -10.38 -3.44
CA GLN A 83 -1.46 -11.06 -2.57
C GLN A 83 0.00 -10.79 -2.95
N GLY A 84 0.25 -10.06 -4.05
CA GLY A 84 1.61 -9.68 -4.48
C GLY A 84 2.44 -10.86 -5.01
N LYS A 85 1.79 -11.94 -5.46
CA LYS A 85 2.48 -13.11 -6.01
C LYS A 85 2.91 -12.85 -7.45
N LYS A 86 4.08 -12.24 -7.63
CA LYS A 86 4.67 -11.94 -8.95
C LYS A 86 4.71 -13.15 -9.89
N GLU A 87 5.04 -14.33 -9.36
CA GLU A 87 5.12 -15.58 -10.11
C GLU A 87 3.78 -16.08 -10.69
N GLU A 88 2.64 -15.54 -10.24
CA GLU A 88 1.30 -15.89 -10.70
C GLU A 88 0.69 -14.80 -11.60
N GLU A 89 1.39 -13.68 -11.85
CA GLU A 89 0.90 -12.54 -12.64
C GLU A 89 0.61 -12.91 -14.10
N LEU A 90 1.48 -13.72 -14.70
CA LEU A 90 1.32 -14.27 -16.04
C LEU A 90 1.98 -15.65 -16.11
N ILE A 91 1.26 -16.58 -16.70
CA ILE A 91 1.68 -17.98 -16.83
C ILE A 91 1.39 -18.43 -18.26
N LEU A 92 2.32 -19.16 -18.87
CA LEU A 92 2.10 -19.89 -20.11
C LEU A 92 1.91 -21.37 -19.79
N LYS A 93 0.69 -21.87 -20.01
CA LYS A 93 0.37 -23.28 -19.87
C LYS A 93 0.57 -23.99 -21.20
N ILE A 94 1.36 -25.05 -21.17
CA ILE A 94 1.66 -25.95 -22.27
C ILE A 94 1.28 -27.36 -21.78
N THR A 95 0.85 -28.27 -22.66
CA THR A 95 0.21 -29.55 -22.28
C THR A 95 0.82 -30.28 -21.08
N ASN A 96 2.16 -30.31 -20.94
CA ASN A 96 2.85 -30.95 -19.82
C ASN A 96 3.81 -30.01 -19.07
N THR A 97 3.73 -28.70 -19.25
CA THR A 97 4.65 -27.74 -18.63
C THR A 97 3.97 -26.41 -18.39
N VAL A 98 4.33 -25.75 -17.29
CA VAL A 98 3.85 -24.43 -16.94
C VAL A 98 5.08 -23.54 -16.84
N TRP A 99 5.11 -22.46 -17.60
CA TRP A 99 6.14 -21.43 -17.46
C TRP A 99 5.57 -20.22 -16.72
N ARG A 100 6.27 -19.77 -15.70
CA ARG A 100 5.94 -18.55 -14.94
C ARG A 100 6.55 -17.31 -15.60
N TYR A 101 6.11 -16.12 -15.20
CA TYR A 101 6.53 -14.84 -15.79
C TYR A 101 8.02 -14.76 -16.13
N GLU A 102 8.90 -14.98 -15.15
CA GLU A 102 10.37 -14.92 -15.34
C GLU A 102 10.88 -16.03 -16.26
N GLU A 103 10.37 -17.26 -16.08
CA GLU A 103 10.75 -18.40 -16.91
C GLU A 103 10.35 -18.21 -18.37
N ILE A 104 9.22 -17.54 -18.65
CA ILE A 104 8.80 -17.22 -20.02
C ILE A 104 9.84 -16.31 -20.68
N GLY A 105 10.22 -15.22 -20.00
CA GLY A 105 11.24 -14.28 -20.48
C GLY A 105 12.58 -14.98 -20.74
N GLU A 106 13.07 -15.74 -19.76
CA GLU A 106 14.34 -16.47 -19.91
C GLU A 106 14.32 -17.46 -21.09
N ASN A 107 13.22 -18.19 -21.28
CA ASN A 107 13.12 -19.17 -22.35
C ASN A 107 12.99 -18.51 -23.73
N ILE A 108 12.31 -17.36 -23.82
CA ILE A 108 12.26 -16.56 -25.04
C ILE A 108 13.65 -16.00 -25.37
N ASP A 109 14.35 -15.40 -24.41
CA ASP A 109 15.68 -14.84 -24.61
C ASP A 109 16.70 -15.89 -25.07
N ARG A 110 16.67 -17.09 -24.46
CA ARG A 110 17.51 -18.23 -24.89
C ARG A 110 17.27 -18.58 -26.34
N VAL A 111 16.01 -18.62 -26.76
CA VAL A 111 15.64 -18.95 -28.15
C VAL A 111 16.04 -17.83 -29.10
N LEU A 112 15.81 -16.57 -28.75
CA LEU A 112 16.22 -15.41 -29.54
C LEU A 112 17.73 -15.36 -29.80
N LEU A 113 18.54 -15.75 -28.81
CA LEU A 113 20.00 -15.72 -28.90
C LEU A 113 20.60 -16.98 -29.55
N GLY A 114 19.93 -18.13 -29.43
CA GLY A 114 20.51 -19.43 -29.77
C GLY A 114 19.96 -20.09 -31.05
N VAL A 115 18.97 -19.49 -31.71
CA VAL A 115 18.24 -20.12 -32.84
C VAL A 115 18.38 -19.30 -34.13
N GLU A 116 18.37 -19.99 -35.28
CA GLU A 116 18.44 -19.33 -36.58
C GLU A 116 17.14 -18.58 -36.93
N LYS A 117 17.27 -17.52 -37.74
CA LYS A 117 16.13 -16.66 -38.14
C LYS A 117 14.95 -17.41 -38.77
N GLN A 118 15.18 -18.53 -39.46
CA GLN A 118 14.12 -19.30 -40.10
C GLN A 118 13.23 -20.02 -39.09
N GLU A 119 13.81 -20.51 -38.00
CA GLU A 119 13.08 -21.19 -36.94
C GLU A 119 12.34 -20.19 -36.05
N LEU A 120 12.93 -19.01 -35.81
CA LEU A 120 12.28 -17.91 -35.08
C LEU A 120 10.95 -17.48 -35.72
N LYS A 121 10.86 -17.46 -37.06
CA LYS A 121 9.61 -17.12 -37.78
C LYS A 121 8.43 -18.01 -37.40
N LYS A 122 8.65 -19.23 -36.92
CA LYS A 122 7.58 -20.17 -36.54
C LYS A 122 6.93 -19.81 -35.20
N ILE A 123 7.65 -19.09 -34.35
CA ILE A 123 7.25 -18.75 -32.98
C ILE A 123 7.16 -17.23 -32.76
N GLU A 124 7.39 -16.44 -33.79
CA GLU A 124 7.39 -14.97 -33.76
C GLU A 124 6.09 -14.41 -33.18
N SER A 125 4.95 -15.02 -33.53
CA SER A 125 3.65 -14.63 -32.97
C SER A 125 3.55 -14.87 -31.47
N ALA A 126 4.05 -15.99 -30.93
CA ALA A 126 4.05 -16.22 -29.48
C ALA A 126 4.93 -15.21 -28.74
N ILE A 127 6.06 -14.82 -29.32
CA ILE A 127 6.95 -13.80 -28.74
C ILE A 127 6.26 -12.43 -28.73
N GLN A 128 5.61 -12.05 -29.84
CA GLN A 128 4.84 -10.80 -29.89
C GLN A 128 3.65 -10.80 -28.92
N GLN A 129 2.93 -11.92 -28.82
CA GLN A 129 1.84 -12.07 -27.85
C GLN A 129 2.33 -11.92 -26.41
N PHE A 130 3.53 -12.40 -26.08
CA PHE A 130 4.09 -12.23 -24.74
C PHE A 130 4.25 -10.75 -24.36
N GLU A 131 4.70 -9.90 -25.28
CA GLU A 131 4.79 -8.45 -25.06
C GLU A 131 3.43 -7.83 -24.76
N GLU A 132 2.41 -8.17 -25.54
CA GLU A 132 1.03 -7.74 -25.29
C GLU A 132 0.48 -8.26 -23.96
N CYS A 133 0.78 -9.51 -23.62
CA CYS A 133 0.36 -10.12 -22.36
C CYS A 133 0.98 -9.43 -21.14
N LYS A 134 2.22 -8.93 -21.23
CA LYS A 134 2.84 -8.13 -20.15
C LYS A 134 2.04 -6.86 -19.90
N GLU A 135 1.69 -6.13 -20.95
CA GLU A 135 0.87 -4.91 -20.83
C GLU A 135 -0.53 -5.21 -20.29
N ILE A 136 -1.22 -6.22 -20.82
CA ILE A 136 -2.56 -6.64 -20.34
C ILE A 136 -2.49 -6.99 -18.85
N SER A 137 -1.48 -7.77 -18.45
CA SER A 137 -1.30 -8.14 -17.03
C SER A 137 -1.08 -6.90 -16.15
N SER A 138 -0.24 -5.98 -16.59
CA SER A 138 0.02 -4.72 -15.89
C SER A 138 -1.26 -3.90 -15.68
N TYR A 139 -2.04 -3.68 -16.74
CA TYR A 139 -3.29 -2.90 -16.64
C TYR A 139 -4.31 -3.56 -15.69
N ARG A 140 -4.43 -4.89 -15.72
CA ARG A 140 -5.32 -5.66 -14.83
C ARG A 140 -4.92 -5.54 -13.36
N ILE A 141 -3.63 -5.75 -13.08
CA ILE A 141 -3.09 -5.66 -11.72
C ILE A 141 -3.28 -4.26 -11.18
N GLU A 142 -2.98 -3.22 -11.97
CA GLU A 142 -3.17 -1.83 -11.56
C GLU A 142 -4.64 -1.51 -11.29
N PHE A 143 -5.56 -1.96 -12.16
CA PHE A 143 -7.00 -1.78 -11.97
C PHE A 143 -7.46 -2.35 -10.61
N TRP A 144 -7.05 -3.57 -10.26
CA TRP A 144 -7.41 -4.18 -8.97
C TRP A 144 -6.70 -3.56 -7.78
N LYS A 145 -5.42 -3.17 -7.91
CA LYS A 145 -4.68 -2.44 -6.88
C LYS A 145 -5.33 -1.11 -6.54
N LYS A 146 -5.96 -0.45 -7.53
CA LYS A 146 -6.80 0.75 -7.34
C LYS A 146 -8.24 0.46 -6.91
N GLY A 147 -8.56 -0.79 -6.57
CA GLY A 147 -9.86 -1.20 -6.05
C GLY A 147 -10.94 -1.41 -7.10
N GLY A 148 -10.63 -1.46 -8.39
CA GLY A 148 -11.61 -1.79 -9.42
C GLY A 148 -12.08 -3.23 -9.27
N ARG A 149 -13.38 -3.50 -9.49
CA ARG A 149 -13.95 -4.85 -9.52
C ARG A 149 -14.97 -4.91 -10.65
N ILE A 150 -14.85 -5.93 -11.50
CA ILE A 150 -15.81 -6.17 -12.58
C ILE A 150 -17.01 -6.94 -12.03
N ASP A 151 -18.20 -6.55 -12.48
CA ASP A 151 -19.43 -7.24 -12.15
C ASP A 151 -19.53 -8.53 -12.99
N ILE A 152 -19.98 -9.63 -12.38
CA ILE A 152 -20.30 -10.84 -13.15
C ILE A 152 -21.54 -10.50 -14.00
N GLU A 153 -21.31 -10.12 -15.26
CA GLU A 153 -22.35 -10.02 -16.28
C GLU A 153 -21.99 -10.96 -17.43
N ASN A 154 -23.01 -11.69 -17.90
CA ASN A 154 -22.94 -12.56 -19.05
C ASN A 154 -22.81 -11.68 -20.30
N ASP A 155 -21.61 -11.23 -20.65
CA ASP A 155 -21.41 -10.58 -21.94
C ASP A 155 -21.65 -11.62 -23.06
N GLU A 156 -22.59 -11.31 -23.96
CA GLU A 156 -22.97 -12.10 -25.14
C GLU A 156 -21.79 -12.35 -26.11
N LYS A 157 -20.62 -11.76 -25.84
CA LYS A 157 -19.37 -11.94 -26.60
C LYS A 157 -18.30 -12.78 -25.88
N GLY A 158 -18.71 -13.63 -24.94
CA GLY A 158 -17.95 -14.85 -24.63
C GLY A 158 -16.75 -14.69 -23.70
N GLY A 159 -16.96 -14.06 -22.53
CA GLY A 159 -16.03 -14.19 -21.42
C GLY A 159 -16.73 -14.01 -20.08
N ASN A 160 -16.94 -15.10 -19.33
CA ASN A 160 -17.29 -15.02 -17.91
C ASN A 160 -16.13 -14.36 -17.14
N GLN A 161 -16.11 -13.02 -17.07
CA GLN A 161 -15.11 -12.31 -16.29
C GLN A 161 -15.58 -12.19 -14.84
N ASP A 162 -15.29 -13.23 -14.09
CA ASP A 162 -15.32 -13.22 -12.63
C ASP A 162 -13.96 -12.71 -12.13
N ASN A 163 -13.93 -11.76 -11.20
CA ASN A 163 -12.67 -11.26 -10.61
C ASN A 163 -11.84 -12.40 -9.99
N ASP A 164 -12.51 -13.48 -9.57
CA ASP A 164 -11.88 -14.66 -8.97
C ASP A 164 -11.48 -15.72 -10.01
N LYS A 165 -11.85 -15.55 -11.29
CA LYS A 165 -11.40 -16.44 -12.38
C LYS A 165 -10.26 -15.82 -13.17
N PRO A 166 -9.19 -16.58 -13.43
CA PRO A 166 -8.09 -16.10 -14.25
C PRO A 166 -8.57 -15.92 -15.71
N LEU A 167 -8.24 -14.77 -16.30
CA LEU A 167 -8.38 -14.54 -17.73
C LEU A 167 -7.45 -15.51 -18.47
N LYS A 168 -7.94 -16.06 -19.57
CA LYS A 168 -7.22 -17.03 -20.39
C LYS A 168 -7.30 -16.63 -21.86
N LEU A 169 -6.16 -16.60 -22.54
CA LEU A 169 -6.07 -16.36 -23.98
C LEU A 169 -5.30 -17.50 -24.64
N PRO A 170 -5.88 -18.22 -25.62
CA PRO A 170 -5.14 -19.24 -26.36
C PRO A 170 -3.95 -18.65 -27.10
N VAL A 171 -2.80 -19.33 -27.13
CA VAL A 171 -1.63 -18.88 -27.91
C VAL A 171 -1.92 -18.90 -29.42
N ARG A 172 -2.82 -19.79 -29.86
CA ARG A 172 -3.29 -19.86 -31.24
C ARG A 172 -4.19 -18.69 -31.67
N SER A 173 -4.62 -17.83 -30.74
CA SER A 173 -5.46 -16.67 -31.04
C SER A 173 -4.71 -15.68 -31.92
N GLN A 174 -5.46 -14.91 -32.72
CA GLN A 174 -4.87 -13.89 -33.56
C GLN A 174 -4.39 -12.69 -32.74
N MET A 175 -3.38 -11.98 -33.24
CA MET A 175 -2.76 -10.85 -32.52
C MET A 175 -3.76 -9.72 -32.22
N ASN A 176 -4.75 -9.50 -33.10
CA ASN A 176 -5.83 -8.54 -32.88
C ASN A 176 -6.65 -8.83 -31.62
N GLU A 177 -6.85 -10.10 -31.23
CA GLU A 177 -7.54 -10.45 -29.99
C GLU A 177 -6.78 -9.96 -28.75
N PHE A 178 -5.44 -10.02 -28.78
CA PHE A 178 -4.59 -9.50 -27.70
C PHE A 178 -4.59 -7.97 -27.70
N GLU A 179 -4.47 -7.32 -28.85
CA GLU A 179 -4.55 -5.87 -28.95
C GLU A 179 -5.90 -5.32 -28.48
N ASP A 180 -7.01 -5.98 -28.83
CA ASP A 180 -8.35 -5.60 -28.41
C ASP A 180 -8.53 -5.81 -26.91
N CYS A 181 -8.01 -6.91 -26.36
CA CYS A 181 -7.96 -7.15 -24.92
C CYS A 181 -7.13 -6.08 -24.19
N LYS A 182 -5.98 -5.70 -24.74
CA LYS A 182 -5.12 -4.64 -24.21
C LYS A 182 -5.84 -3.29 -24.18
N LYS A 183 -6.46 -2.90 -25.30
CA LYS A 183 -7.25 -1.66 -25.41
C LYS A 183 -8.39 -1.66 -24.41
N LEU A 184 -9.12 -2.77 -24.27
CA LEU A 184 -10.20 -2.92 -23.31
C LEU A 184 -9.73 -2.66 -21.87
N TRP A 185 -8.70 -3.37 -21.41
CA TRP A 185 -8.21 -3.21 -20.03
C TRP A 185 -7.60 -1.84 -19.77
N LYS A 186 -6.90 -1.26 -20.75
CA LYS A 186 -6.40 0.11 -20.66
C LYS A 186 -7.54 1.11 -20.50
N GLN A 187 -8.62 0.97 -21.29
CA GLN A 187 -9.80 1.82 -21.19
C GLN A 187 -10.52 1.65 -19.85
N GLN A 188 -10.68 0.40 -19.38
CA GLN A 188 -11.28 0.11 -18.08
C GLN A 188 -10.49 0.74 -16.92
N LEU A 189 -9.16 0.68 -16.96
CA LEU A 189 -8.30 1.32 -15.98
C LEU A 189 -8.45 2.84 -15.98
N MET A 190 -8.43 3.48 -17.16
CA MET A 190 -8.59 4.93 -17.28
C MET A 190 -9.96 5.39 -16.76
N GLU A 191 -11.02 4.69 -17.14
CA GLU A 191 -12.38 5.01 -16.69
C GLU A 191 -12.52 4.78 -15.18
N TRP A 192 -11.91 3.73 -14.63
CA TRP A 192 -11.88 3.50 -13.19
C TRP A 192 -11.12 4.60 -12.44
N LYS A 193 -9.95 5.03 -12.92
CA LYS A 193 -9.20 6.17 -12.34
C LYS A 193 -10.08 7.42 -12.24
N LYS A 194 -10.83 7.72 -13.31
CA LYS A 194 -11.78 8.84 -13.31
C LYS A 194 -12.89 8.66 -12.27
N GLN A 195 -13.46 7.47 -12.14
CA GLN A 195 -14.50 7.20 -11.15
C GLN A 195 -13.99 7.23 -9.71
N CYS A 196 -12.79 6.73 -9.46
CA CYS A 196 -12.09 6.87 -8.18
C CYS A 196 -12.05 8.33 -7.75
N PHE A 197 -11.65 9.20 -8.68
CA PHE A 197 -11.58 10.63 -8.46
C PHE A 197 -12.98 11.21 -8.13
N GLU A 198 -14.01 10.91 -8.93
CA GLU A 198 -15.39 11.39 -8.71
C GLU A 198 -15.97 10.91 -7.37
N LEU A 199 -15.73 9.65 -6.99
CA LEU A 199 -16.17 9.08 -5.72
C LEU A 199 -15.56 9.82 -4.53
N ARG A 200 -14.26 10.16 -4.60
CA ARG A 200 -13.53 10.86 -3.54
C ARG A 200 -13.97 12.31 -3.36
N GLU A 201 -14.36 12.97 -4.45
CA GLU A 201 -14.94 14.31 -4.38
C GLU A 201 -16.36 14.29 -3.80
N LYS A 202 -17.21 13.37 -4.27
CA LYS A 202 -18.62 13.30 -3.87
C LYS A 202 -18.79 12.78 -2.44
N PHE A 203 -17.92 11.88 -1.98
CA PHE A 203 -18.03 11.25 -0.67
C PHE A 203 -16.74 11.43 0.15
N PRO A 204 -16.58 12.58 0.84
CA PRO A 204 -15.37 12.89 1.60
C PRO A 204 -14.95 11.85 2.65
N ALA A 205 -15.91 11.10 3.21
CA ALA A 205 -15.63 10.02 4.15
C ALA A 205 -14.77 8.89 3.54
N LEU A 206 -14.79 8.71 2.21
CA LEU A 206 -13.96 7.73 1.51
C LEU A 206 -12.47 8.12 1.52
N ASN A 207 -12.13 9.38 1.79
CA ASN A 207 -10.74 9.85 1.78
C ASN A 207 -9.93 9.36 2.99
N TYR A 208 -10.55 8.62 3.91
CA TYR A 208 -9.89 7.97 5.04
C TYR A 208 -9.46 6.53 4.72
N PHE A 209 -9.81 6.00 3.54
CA PHE A 209 -9.56 4.63 3.16
C PHE A 209 -9.11 4.49 1.70
N CYS A 210 -8.22 3.55 1.46
CA CYS A 210 -7.96 3.03 0.11
C CYS A 210 -9.15 2.15 -0.32
N PHE A 211 -9.46 2.07 -1.61
CA PHE A 211 -10.64 1.35 -2.10
C PHE A 211 -10.59 -0.15 -1.77
N ASN A 212 -9.40 -0.74 -1.69
CA ASN A 212 -9.27 -2.13 -1.22
C ASN A 212 -9.62 -2.29 0.27
N GLN A 213 -9.36 -1.29 1.11
CA GLN A 213 -9.84 -1.27 2.50
C GLN A 213 -11.36 -1.09 2.54
N VAL A 214 -11.93 -0.26 1.66
CA VAL A 214 -13.38 -0.10 1.51
C VAL A 214 -14.03 -1.45 1.15
N HIS A 215 -13.48 -2.18 0.19
CA HIS A 215 -13.97 -3.52 -0.18
C HIS A 215 -13.93 -4.50 0.99
N PHE A 216 -12.83 -4.52 1.74
CA PHE A 216 -12.72 -5.32 2.95
C PHE A 216 -13.80 -4.96 3.97
N LEU A 217 -14.03 -3.67 4.22
CA LEU A 217 -15.04 -3.20 5.16
C LEU A 217 -16.46 -3.52 4.69
N ILE A 218 -16.75 -3.37 3.40
CA ILE A 218 -18.03 -3.76 2.80
C ILE A 218 -18.26 -5.27 3.00
N GLN A 219 -17.25 -6.10 2.74
CA GLN A 219 -17.33 -7.54 2.96
C GLN A 219 -17.62 -7.87 4.43
N LYS A 220 -16.93 -7.20 5.38
CA LYS A 220 -17.16 -7.37 6.81
C LYS A 220 -18.55 -6.91 7.26
N ILE A 221 -19.04 -5.78 6.75
CA ILE A 221 -20.39 -5.29 7.03
C ILE A 221 -21.44 -6.28 6.50
N ASN A 222 -21.24 -6.83 5.31
CA ASN A 222 -22.13 -7.85 4.74
C ASN A 222 -22.16 -9.10 5.64
N GLN A 223 -21.00 -9.59 6.08
CA GLN A 223 -20.90 -10.73 7.00
C GLN A 223 -21.65 -10.46 8.33
N LEU A 224 -21.45 -9.27 8.91
CA LEU A 224 -22.07 -8.87 10.19
C LEU A 224 -23.58 -8.64 10.09
N ASN A 225 -24.11 -8.47 8.89
CA ASN A 225 -25.54 -8.30 8.64
C ASN A 225 -26.26 -9.60 8.26
N MET A 226 -25.54 -10.71 8.11
CA MET A 226 -26.13 -12.03 7.92
C MET A 226 -26.94 -12.45 9.16
N PRO A 227 -28.09 -13.11 8.99
CA PRO A 227 -28.85 -13.66 10.11
C PRO A 227 -27.98 -14.69 10.86
N ASN A 228 -27.94 -14.58 12.20
CA ASN A 228 -27.17 -15.45 13.10
C ASN A 228 -25.64 -15.35 13.02
N CYS A 229 -25.07 -14.18 12.73
CA CYS A 229 -23.63 -13.95 12.88
C CYS A 229 -23.21 -14.13 14.36
N PRO A 230 -22.45 -15.18 14.72
CA PRO A 230 -21.91 -15.33 16.07
C PRO A 230 -20.95 -14.19 16.34
N ASP A 231 -20.89 -13.74 17.59
CA ASP A 231 -19.93 -12.73 18.03
C ASP A 231 -19.99 -11.41 17.24
N ARG A 232 -21.17 -11.05 16.71
CA ARG A 232 -21.39 -9.82 15.92
C ARG A 232 -20.82 -8.57 16.59
N VAL A 233 -20.98 -8.45 17.90
CA VAL A 233 -20.46 -7.31 18.69
C VAL A 233 -18.92 -7.33 18.73
N ILE A 234 -18.32 -8.52 18.85
CA ILE A 234 -16.86 -8.75 18.84
C ILE A 234 -16.28 -8.39 17.49
N GLU A 235 -16.82 -8.98 16.43
CA GLU A 235 -16.36 -8.74 15.07
C GLU A 235 -16.58 -7.28 14.65
N ALA A 236 -17.68 -6.63 15.04
CA ALA A 236 -17.92 -5.22 14.76
C ALA A 236 -16.93 -4.30 15.50
N SER A 237 -16.65 -4.59 16.78
CA SER A 237 -15.64 -3.86 17.57
C SER A 237 -14.23 -4.06 17.04
N LYS A 238 -13.91 -5.26 16.53
CA LYS A 238 -12.58 -5.58 15.99
C LYS A 238 -12.34 -5.00 14.60
N TYR A 239 -13.32 -5.08 13.70
CA TYR A 239 -13.11 -4.79 12.28
C TYR A 239 -13.78 -3.51 11.78
N ILE A 240 -14.82 -3.00 12.43
CA ILE A 240 -15.54 -1.80 11.96
C ILE A 240 -15.16 -0.58 12.80
N LYS A 241 -15.24 -0.70 14.12
CA LYS A 241 -14.97 0.41 15.06
C LYS A 241 -13.61 1.08 14.83
N PRO A 242 -12.47 0.37 14.68
CA PRO A 242 -11.16 1.01 14.53
C PRO A 242 -11.03 1.79 13.22
N PHE A 243 -11.70 1.33 12.16
CA PHE A 243 -11.73 2.04 10.88
C PHE A 243 -12.60 3.29 10.94
N LEU A 244 -13.74 3.23 11.63
CA LEU A 244 -14.55 4.42 11.88
C LEU A 244 -13.82 5.43 12.76
N GLN A 245 -12.94 4.96 13.66
CA GLN A 245 -12.15 5.84 14.53
C GLN A 245 -11.17 6.75 13.78
N LYS A 246 -10.71 6.32 12.60
CA LYS A 246 -9.98 7.20 11.65
C LYS A 246 -10.80 8.45 11.32
N ILE A 247 -12.11 8.29 11.10
CA ILE A 247 -13.03 9.39 10.81
C ILE A 247 -13.45 10.14 12.07
N LYS A 248 -13.77 9.43 13.17
CA LYS A 248 -14.26 9.97 14.46
C LYS A 248 -13.71 9.14 15.67
N TYR A 249 -12.80 9.66 16.49
CA TYR A 249 -11.95 8.96 17.45
C TYR A 249 -12.78 8.39 18.60
N ASN A 250 -13.82 9.13 18.98
CA ASN A 250 -14.80 8.76 19.99
C ASN A 250 -16.00 8.04 19.37
N VAL A 251 -15.80 7.25 18.31
CA VAL A 251 -16.83 6.37 17.76
C VAL A 251 -17.31 5.42 18.85
N THR A 252 -18.61 5.43 19.04
CA THR A 252 -19.32 4.58 19.99
C THR A 252 -19.86 3.32 19.30
N ASP A 253 -20.24 2.32 20.08
CA ASP A 253 -20.91 1.13 19.53
C ASP A 253 -22.28 1.48 18.93
N HIS A 254 -22.88 2.61 19.35
CA HIS A 254 -24.07 3.16 18.73
C HIS A 254 -23.78 3.63 17.30
N ASP A 255 -22.67 4.35 17.07
CA ASP A 255 -22.23 4.78 15.74
C ASP A 255 -22.00 3.56 14.82
N VAL A 256 -21.32 2.52 15.33
CA VAL A 256 -21.10 1.26 14.60
C VAL A 256 -22.43 0.60 14.21
N ASN A 257 -23.37 0.51 15.15
CA ASN A 257 -24.69 -0.05 14.90
C ASN A 257 -25.48 0.77 13.87
N ASN A 258 -25.35 2.09 13.87
CA ASN A 258 -25.99 2.96 12.88
C ASN A 258 -25.44 2.70 11.47
N VAL A 259 -24.12 2.50 11.32
CA VAL A 259 -23.52 2.10 10.03
C VAL A 259 -24.08 0.75 9.56
N LEU A 260 -24.14 -0.24 10.45
CA LEU A 260 -24.67 -1.57 10.10
C LEU A 260 -26.15 -1.53 9.70
N ARG A 261 -26.97 -0.75 10.42
CA ARG A 261 -28.40 -0.55 10.10
C ARG A 261 -28.57 0.23 8.80
N GLY A 262 -27.82 1.32 8.63
CA GLY A 262 -27.83 2.12 7.41
C GLY A 262 -27.46 1.29 6.19
N TRP A 263 -26.49 0.38 6.32
CA TRP A 263 -26.15 -0.56 5.25
C TRP A 263 -27.30 -1.49 4.86
N LYS A 264 -28.00 -2.05 5.85
CA LYS A 264 -29.13 -2.97 5.62
C LYS A 264 -30.36 -2.26 5.07
N GLY A 265 -30.63 -1.04 5.52
CA GLY A 265 -31.82 -0.25 5.17
C GLY A 265 -31.64 0.74 4.02
N PHE A 266 -30.50 0.72 3.33
CA PHE A 266 -30.19 1.67 2.25
C PHE A 266 -31.11 1.47 1.03
N ASP A 267 -31.73 2.56 0.55
CA ASP A 267 -32.50 2.55 -0.70
C ASP A 267 -31.57 2.83 -1.89
N PRO A 268 -31.45 1.93 -2.88
CA PRO A 268 -30.65 2.17 -4.08
C PRO A 268 -30.99 3.48 -4.81
N LYS A 269 -32.23 3.96 -4.71
CA LYS A 269 -32.66 5.23 -5.33
C LYS A 269 -31.91 6.44 -4.78
N ASP A 270 -31.36 6.35 -3.57
CA ASP A 270 -30.54 7.40 -2.97
C ASP A 270 -29.22 7.62 -3.75
N LEU A 271 -28.84 6.70 -4.64
CA LEU A 271 -27.68 6.86 -5.52
C LEU A 271 -28.01 7.58 -6.83
N ASP A 272 -29.27 7.54 -7.28
CA ASP A 272 -29.68 8.10 -8.58
C ASP A 272 -29.49 9.62 -8.62
N GLN A 273 -29.55 10.30 -7.46
CA GLN A 273 -29.31 11.74 -7.34
C GLN A 273 -27.88 12.18 -7.73
N TYR A 274 -26.93 11.25 -7.81
CA TYR A 274 -25.53 11.56 -8.11
C TYR A 274 -25.14 11.37 -9.58
N ASN A 275 -26.09 11.05 -10.48
CA ASN A 275 -25.94 10.99 -11.94
C ASN A 275 -24.62 10.35 -12.41
N PHE A 276 -24.31 9.15 -11.92
CA PHE A 276 -23.15 8.43 -12.41
C PHE A 276 -23.40 7.85 -13.81
N ASN A 277 -22.39 7.87 -14.67
CA ASN A 277 -22.51 7.30 -16.01
C ASN A 277 -22.81 5.79 -15.90
N ASN A 278 -23.92 5.33 -16.47
CA ASN A 278 -24.54 4.04 -16.12
C ASN A 278 -24.04 2.83 -16.94
N ASN A 279 -23.06 3.01 -17.82
CA ASN A 279 -22.81 2.09 -18.93
C ASN A 279 -21.46 1.35 -18.84
N ASN A 280 -21.08 0.92 -17.63
CA ASN A 280 -19.74 0.39 -17.37
C ASN A 280 -19.83 -0.93 -16.58
N ASN A 281 -18.98 -1.91 -16.91
CA ASN A 281 -18.96 -3.27 -16.36
C ASN A 281 -18.54 -3.37 -14.87
N PHE A 282 -18.41 -2.25 -14.16
CA PHE A 282 -18.03 -2.16 -12.74
C PHE A 282 -18.98 -1.25 -11.96
N ARG A 283 -20.22 -1.14 -12.44
CA ARG A 283 -21.28 -0.32 -11.84
C ARG A 283 -21.60 -0.75 -10.41
N LYS A 284 -21.78 -2.05 -10.14
CA LYS A 284 -22.14 -2.51 -8.77
C LYS A 284 -20.98 -2.28 -7.81
N CYS A 285 -19.74 -2.44 -8.26
CA CYS A 285 -18.54 -2.06 -7.50
C CYS A 285 -18.58 -0.59 -7.09
N ARG A 286 -18.74 0.32 -8.07
CA ARG A 286 -18.85 1.76 -7.82
C ARG A 286 -20.01 2.10 -6.90
N ASP A 287 -21.19 1.56 -7.16
CA ASP A 287 -22.42 1.86 -6.41
C ASP A 287 -22.31 1.36 -4.95
N SER A 288 -21.64 0.23 -4.72
CA SER A 288 -21.35 -0.27 -3.37
C SER A 288 -20.41 0.65 -2.59
N ILE A 289 -19.39 1.19 -3.26
CA ILE A 289 -18.45 2.16 -2.67
C ILE A 289 -19.15 3.50 -2.40
N ALA A 290 -19.99 3.98 -3.33
CA ALA A 290 -20.79 5.19 -3.16
C ALA A 290 -21.74 5.06 -1.97
N LYS A 291 -22.48 3.94 -1.89
CA LYS A 291 -23.32 3.59 -0.74
C LYS A 291 -22.54 3.61 0.57
N PHE A 292 -21.35 3.01 0.59
CA PHE A 292 -20.48 3.04 1.76
C PHE A 292 -20.11 4.47 2.16
N GLY A 293 -19.69 5.29 1.19
CA GLY A 293 -19.39 6.71 1.41
C GLY A 293 -20.57 7.50 1.98
N MET A 294 -21.78 7.28 1.48
CA MET A 294 -23.01 7.91 1.99
C MET A 294 -23.32 7.52 3.43
N ILE A 295 -23.22 6.23 3.75
CA ILE A 295 -23.49 5.73 5.11
C ILE A 295 -22.50 6.30 6.14
N LEU A 296 -21.25 6.55 5.72
CA LEU A 296 -20.24 7.16 6.58
C LEU A 296 -20.35 8.68 6.68
N HIS A 297 -21.13 9.32 5.80
CA HIS A 297 -21.25 10.78 5.77
C HIS A 297 -21.67 11.41 7.11
N PRO A 298 -22.66 10.87 7.86
CA PRO A 298 -23.03 11.43 9.17
C PRO A 298 -21.89 11.35 10.21
N ILE A 299 -21.10 10.28 10.19
CA ILE A 299 -19.93 10.13 11.06
C ILE A 299 -18.87 11.17 10.67
N TRP A 300 -18.62 11.32 9.38
CA TRP A 300 -17.70 12.33 8.89
C TRP A 300 -18.16 13.74 9.25
N MET A 301 -19.44 14.08 9.08
CA MET A 301 -20.00 15.40 9.43
C MET A 301 -19.90 15.69 10.93
N SER A 302 -20.20 14.73 11.79
CA SER A 302 -20.14 14.89 13.25
C SER A 302 -18.71 14.89 13.82
N SER A 303 -17.70 14.53 13.03
CA SER A 303 -16.31 14.50 13.47
C SER A 303 -15.76 15.90 13.78
N GLN A 304 -15.25 16.10 15.00
CA GLN A 304 -14.61 17.35 15.42
C GLN A 304 -13.07 17.30 15.28
N HIS A 305 -12.53 16.27 14.62
CA HIS A 305 -11.09 16.01 14.54
C HIS A 305 -10.23 17.11 13.99
N ASN A 306 -10.83 17.88 13.10
CA ASN A 306 -10.17 18.91 12.33
C ASN A 306 -10.52 20.30 12.86
N CYS A 307 -11.17 20.39 14.02
CA CYS A 307 -11.60 21.64 14.62
C CYS A 307 -10.76 21.91 15.88
N VAL A 308 -9.96 22.97 15.86
CA VAL A 308 -9.33 23.54 17.05
C VAL A 308 -9.81 24.98 17.18
N GLU A 309 -10.22 25.39 18.38
CA GLU A 309 -10.75 26.73 18.66
C GLU A 309 -9.66 27.77 19.00
N GLU A 310 -8.39 27.38 18.94
CA GLU A 310 -7.27 28.24 19.36
C GLU A 310 -6.60 28.91 18.16
N LYS A 311 -6.27 30.20 18.26
CA LYS A 311 -5.55 30.88 17.17
C LYS A 311 -4.17 30.26 16.94
N PRO A 312 -3.84 29.82 15.71
CA PRO A 312 -2.53 29.25 15.42
C PRO A 312 -1.46 30.34 15.43
N PHE A 313 -0.21 29.95 15.69
CA PHE A 313 0.91 30.85 15.46
C PHE A 313 1.16 30.99 13.94
N SER A 314 1.61 32.15 13.48
CA SER A 314 1.96 32.34 12.07
C SER A 314 3.26 31.57 11.77
N ILE A 315 3.16 30.48 11.00
CA ILE A 315 4.32 29.64 10.61
C ILE A 315 4.79 29.93 9.18
N GLY A 316 4.26 30.98 8.54
CA GLY A 316 4.61 31.32 7.15
C GLY A 316 4.16 30.30 6.09
N LEU A 317 3.31 29.34 6.46
CA LEU A 317 2.70 28.40 5.52
C LEU A 317 1.66 29.12 4.64
N ASN A 318 1.68 28.83 3.34
CA ASN A 318 0.73 29.36 2.37
C ASN A 318 -0.51 28.47 2.32
N ALA A 319 -1.66 29.00 2.73
CA ALA A 319 -2.93 28.30 2.60
C ALA A 319 -3.40 28.24 1.13
N GLY A 320 -4.03 27.12 0.76
CA GLY A 320 -4.59 26.90 -0.58
C GLY A 320 -3.57 26.52 -1.65
N LYS A 321 -2.32 26.26 -1.24
CA LYS A 321 -1.23 25.81 -2.10
C LYS A 321 -0.44 24.72 -1.36
N PRO A 322 0.23 23.80 -2.08
CA PRO A 322 1.21 22.93 -1.44
C PRO A 322 2.35 23.77 -0.86
N ASN A 323 3.00 23.27 0.19
CA ASN A 323 4.16 23.90 0.82
C ASN A 323 5.29 22.87 0.90
N LEU A 324 6.46 23.18 0.33
CA LEU A 324 7.62 22.29 0.40
C LEU A 324 8.57 22.75 1.51
N ILE A 325 8.92 21.85 2.43
CA ILE A 325 9.95 22.06 3.44
C ILE A 325 11.09 21.09 3.17
N ILE A 326 12.28 21.63 2.93
CA ILE A 326 13.51 20.85 2.82
C ILE A 326 14.25 20.98 4.15
N GLY A 327 14.29 19.89 4.91
CA GLY A 327 14.88 19.85 6.25
C GLY A 327 16.09 18.91 6.34
N SER A 328 16.66 18.85 7.54
CA SER A 328 17.82 17.98 7.82
C SER A 328 17.39 16.51 8.06
N LYS A 329 18.28 15.65 8.58
CA LYS A 329 17.91 14.26 8.95
C LYS A 329 16.92 14.17 10.13
N GLU A 330 16.54 15.30 10.73
CA GLU A 330 15.67 15.39 11.91
C GLU A 330 14.25 15.89 11.57
N LEU A 331 13.77 15.63 10.34
CA LEU A 331 12.47 16.11 9.84
C LEU A 331 11.27 15.79 10.73
N LEU A 332 11.28 14.67 11.45
CA LEU A 332 10.19 14.34 12.40
C LEU A 332 10.10 15.33 13.57
N PHE A 333 11.20 15.91 14.03
CA PHE A 333 11.17 16.94 15.07
C PHE A 333 10.67 18.29 14.51
N GLU A 334 11.06 18.61 13.28
CA GLU A 334 10.54 19.80 12.57
C GLU A 334 9.02 19.67 12.35
N LEU A 335 8.55 18.47 11.97
CA LEU A 335 7.13 18.12 11.84
C LEU A 335 6.37 18.31 13.17
N LEU A 336 6.92 17.82 14.28
CA LEU A 336 6.31 18.05 15.60
C LEU A 336 6.23 19.53 15.95
N GLY A 337 7.29 20.31 15.66
CA GLY A 337 7.28 21.76 15.85
C GLY A 337 6.23 22.48 15.00
N LEU A 338 5.96 21.97 13.79
CA LEU A 338 4.95 22.49 12.88
C LEU A 338 3.53 22.31 13.45
N PHE A 339 3.23 21.11 13.95
CA PHE A 339 1.95 20.78 14.57
C PHE A 339 1.76 21.48 15.94
N GLU A 340 2.82 21.56 16.76
CA GLU A 340 2.83 22.33 18.02
C GLU A 340 2.47 23.80 17.76
N SER A 341 3.02 24.38 16.69
CA SER A 341 2.77 25.77 16.31
C SER A 341 1.36 26.00 15.75
N GLN A 342 0.71 24.96 15.20
CA GLN A 342 -0.72 24.98 14.85
C GLN A 342 -1.62 24.64 16.05
N ARG A 343 -1.05 24.37 17.23
CA ARG A 343 -1.76 23.89 18.44
C ARG A 343 -2.68 22.70 18.14
N PHE A 344 -2.20 21.84 17.25
CA PHE A 344 -2.94 20.72 16.73
C PHE A 344 -2.17 19.44 17.02
N ILE A 345 -2.83 18.47 17.65
CA ILE A 345 -2.22 17.16 17.88
C ILE A 345 -2.47 16.32 16.61
N PRO A 346 -1.43 15.96 15.85
CA PRO A 346 -1.61 15.18 14.64
C PRO A 346 -2.05 13.75 14.97
N ARG A 347 -2.54 13.08 13.94
CA ARG A 347 -2.83 11.65 13.93
C ARG A 347 -2.44 11.08 12.59
N ALA A 348 -2.54 9.77 12.41
CA ALA A 348 -2.23 9.10 11.16
C ALA A 348 -2.98 9.62 9.93
N GLU A 349 -4.18 10.18 10.10
CA GLU A 349 -4.91 10.77 8.97
C GLU A 349 -4.28 12.08 8.47
N HIS A 350 -3.52 12.75 9.33
CA HIS A 350 -2.89 14.04 9.08
C HIS A 350 -1.45 13.91 8.55
N ILE A 351 -0.76 12.83 8.89
CA ILE A 351 0.64 12.63 8.52
C ILE A 351 0.77 11.30 7.79
N LEU A 352 1.32 11.33 6.58
CA LEU A 352 1.75 10.15 5.85
C LEU A 352 3.28 10.13 5.79
N ILE A 353 3.89 9.17 6.47
CA ILE A 353 5.31 8.88 6.39
C ILE A 353 5.51 7.91 5.24
N CYS A 354 6.21 8.35 4.20
CA CYS A 354 6.46 7.56 3.02
C CYS A 354 7.48 6.45 3.31
N ASN A 355 7.22 5.29 2.72
CA ASN A 355 8.11 4.15 2.67
C ASN A 355 7.93 3.42 1.32
N GLU A 356 8.70 2.35 1.11
CA GLU A 356 8.69 1.59 -0.16
C GLU A 356 7.32 0.95 -0.48
N THR A 357 6.47 0.78 0.54
CA THR A 357 5.14 0.17 0.42
C THR A 357 4.01 1.18 0.31
N THR A 358 4.32 2.48 0.48
CA THR A 358 3.33 3.56 0.37
C THR A 358 2.82 3.62 -1.06
N THR A 359 1.49 3.61 -1.22
CA THR A 359 0.86 3.57 -2.53
C THR A 359 0.48 4.97 -3.00
N GLU A 360 0.29 5.11 -4.30
CA GLU A 360 -0.29 6.31 -4.92
C GLU A 360 -1.63 6.71 -4.26
N GLU A 361 -2.46 5.71 -3.94
CA GLU A 361 -3.78 5.92 -3.35
C GLU A 361 -3.70 6.50 -1.93
N ASP A 362 -2.71 6.10 -1.12
CA ASP A 362 -2.51 6.65 0.23
C ASP A 362 -2.26 8.16 0.20
N ILE A 363 -1.45 8.61 -0.77
CA ILE A 363 -1.12 10.02 -0.97
C ILE A 363 -2.32 10.78 -1.53
N ALA A 364 -3.01 10.21 -2.53
CA ALA A 364 -4.25 10.80 -3.05
C ALA A 364 -5.26 11.01 -1.90
N CYS A 365 -5.45 9.99 -1.04
CA CYS A 365 -6.30 10.10 0.14
C CYS A 365 -5.89 11.27 1.05
N LEU A 366 -4.60 11.42 1.34
CA LEU A 366 -4.08 12.52 2.16
C LEU A 366 -4.41 13.90 1.55
N ILE A 367 -4.17 14.07 0.25
CA ILE A 367 -4.45 15.31 -0.49
C ILE A 367 -5.96 15.62 -0.46
N PHE A 368 -6.79 14.62 -0.75
CA PHE A 368 -8.24 14.80 -0.70
C PHE A 368 -8.75 15.11 0.70
N ARG A 369 -8.18 14.53 1.76
CA ARG A 369 -8.52 14.90 3.15
C ARG A 369 -8.20 16.38 3.40
N ALA A 370 -7.04 16.87 2.97
CA ALA A 370 -6.67 18.28 3.09
C ALA A 370 -7.67 19.20 2.38
N ILE A 371 -8.08 18.86 1.16
CA ILE A 371 -9.02 19.66 0.37
C ILE A 371 -10.44 19.63 0.95
N THR A 372 -10.96 18.44 1.26
CA THR A 372 -12.37 18.24 1.64
C THR A 372 -12.67 18.67 3.07
N ASN A 373 -11.74 18.53 4.01
CA ASN A 373 -11.97 19.01 5.38
C ASN A 373 -12.05 20.54 5.47
N HIS A 374 -11.39 21.28 4.57
CA HIS A 374 -11.63 22.73 4.43
C HIS A 374 -13.07 23.02 3.98
N LYS A 375 -13.59 22.30 2.97
CA LYS A 375 -14.98 22.44 2.49
C LYS A 375 -16.00 22.13 3.59
N LYS A 376 -15.71 21.14 4.44
CA LYS A 376 -16.55 20.80 5.59
C LYS A 376 -16.72 21.97 6.56
N MET A 377 -15.64 22.68 6.88
CA MET A 377 -15.67 23.80 7.81
C MET A 377 -16.57 24.93 7.33
N LEU A 378 -16.58 25.21 6.02
CA LEU A 378 -17.47 26.20 5.39
C LEU A 378 -18.96 25.86 5.57
N LEU A 379 -19.33 24.59 5.36
CA LEU A 379 -20.72 24.12 5.47
C LEU A 379 -21.25 24.14 6.92
N THR A 380 -20.39 23.93 7.92
CA THR A 380 -20.77 24.02 9.33
C THR A 380 -20.94 25.46 9.83
N THR A 381 -20.48 26.46 9.07
CA THR A 381 -20.52 27.89 9.45
C THR A 381 -21.66 28.69 8.80
N ASP A 382 -22.60 28.04 8.11
CA ASP A 382 -23.76 28.71 7.46
C ASP A 382 -24.84 29.27 8.41
N LEU A 383 -24.49 29.54 9.67
CA LEU A 383 -25.23 30.43 10.55
C LEU A 383 -24.32 31.61 10.91
N THR A 384 -24.52 32.71 10.20
CA THR A 384 -23.91 34.04 10.38
C THR A 384 -22.46 34.20 9.92
N ILE A 385 -22.31 34.70 8.69
CA ILE A 385 -21.17 35.51 8.25
C ILE A 385 -21.18 36.82 9.06
N THR A 386 -20.83 36.76 10.33
CA THR A 386 -20.49 37.92 11.15
C THR A 386 -19.14 37.66 11.77
N GLU A 387 -18.08 38.06 11.07
CA GLU A 387 -16.71 38.48 11.49
C GLU A 387 -16.01 37.82 12.70
N THR A 388 -16.53 36.73 13.28
CA THR A 388 -16.07 36.18 14.57
C THR A 388 -15.52 34.75 14.49
N ASN A 389 -15.72 34.04 13.38
CA ASN A 389 -15.18 32.68 13.18
C ASN A 389 -13.76 32.63 12.59
N HIS A 390 -12.92 33.61 12.92
CA HIS A 390 -11.46 33.56 12.66
C HIS A 390 -10.70 32.61 13.59
N ASN A 391 -11.40 31.85 14.46
CA ASN A 391 -10.79 31.06 15.52
C ASN A 391 -10.69 29.56 15.21
N LEU A 392 -11.24 29.06 14.10
CA LEU A 392 -11.09 27.66 13.74
C LEU A 392 -9.78 27.42 12.97
N VAL A 393 -8.87 26.64 13.57
CA VAL A 393 -7.60 26.22 12.92
C VAL A 393 -7.90 25.26 11.79
N LYS A 394 -7.24 25.49 10.66
CA LYS A 394 -7.32 24.60 9.50
C LYS A 394 -6.47 23.36 9.78
N PRO A 395 -6.99 22.15 9.57
CA PRO A 395 -6.21 20.93 9.78
C PRO A 395 -5.01 20.90 8.83
N LEU A 396 -3.84 20.66 9.40
CA LEU A 396 -2.59 20.53 8.68
C LEU A 396 -2.37 19.08 8.24
N TYR A 397 -2.04 18.88 6.96
CA TYR A 397 -1.72 17.58 6.40
C TYR A 397 -0.29 17.56 5.87
N CYS A 398 0.47 16.51 6.20
CA CYS A 398 1.89 16.41 5.88
C CYS A 398 2.22 15.08 5.18
N LEU A 399 2.90 15.17 4.04
CA LEU A 399 3.59 14.06 3.38
C LEU A 399 5.08 14.14 3.74
N VAL A 400 5.65 13.09 4.29
CA VAL A 400 7.00 13.12 4.88
C VAL A 400 7.88 12.06 4.21
N TYR A 401 9.12 12.43 3.86
CA TYR A 401 10.12 11.59 3.20
C TYR A 401 9.71 11.02 1.83
N PRO A 402 9.21 11.83 0.87
CA PRO A 402 8.85 11.34 -0.46
C PRO A 402 9.99 10.59 -1.19
N GLU A 403 11.25 10.82 -0.81
CA GLU A 403 12.42 10.08 -1.28
C GLU A 403 12.44 8.58 -0.90
N LYS A 404 11.59 8.14 0.04
CA LYS A 404 11.46 6.74 0.44
C LYS A 404 10.44 5.95 -0.39
N LEU A 405 9.76 6.61 -1.32
CA LEU A 405 8.82 5.96 -2.23
C LEU A 405 9.57 5.10 -3.24
N ALA A 406 8.96 3.97 -3.62
CA ALA A 406 9.44 3.20 -4.75
C ALA A 406 9.46 4.08 -6.02
N PHE A 407 10.49 3.92 -6.86
CA PHE A 407 10.69 4.76 -8.06
C PHE A 407 9.44 4.83 -8.96
N ALA A 408 8.85 3.67 -9.27
CA ALA A 408 7.63 3.60 -10.08
C ALA A 408 6.43 4.31 -9.43
N THR A 409 6.35 4.34 -8.10
CA THR A 409 5.29 5.05 -7.38
C THR A 409 5.53 6.56 -7.44
N LEU A 410 6.78 7.00 -7.24
CA LEU A 410 7.17 8.41 -7.30
C LEU A 410 6.83 9.05 -8.65
N ASP A 411 7.11 8.36 -9.76
CA ASP A 411 6.79 8.84 -11.12
C ASP A 411 5.29 9.11 -11.32
N HIS A 412 4.43 8.21 -10.83
CA HIS A 412 2.99 8.39 -10.89
C HIS A 412 2.52 9.53 -9.97
N ILE A 413 3.04 9.61 -8.74
CA ILE A 413 2.67 10.66 -7.78
C ILE A 413 3.01 12.05 -8.30
N CYS A 414 4.14 12.21 -8.99
CA CYS A 414 4.49 13.45 -9.66
C CYS A 414 3.39 13.91 -10.63
N GLN A 415 2.80 12.96 -11.37
CA GLN A 415 1.67 13.22 -12.26
C GLN A 415 0.39 13.51 -11.46
N ASP A 416 0.09 12.73 -10.41
CA ASP A 416 -1.12 12.93 -9.61
C ASP A 416 -1.11 14.26 -8.86
N ILE A 417 0.00 14.68 -8.28
CA ILE A 417 0.09 16.01 -7.64
C ILE A 417 -0.18 17.10 -8.67
N HIS A 418 0.34 16.96 -9.89
CA HIS A 418 0.04 17.89 -10.95
C HIS A 418 -1.46 17.88 -11.29
N GLU A 419 -2.07 16.71 -11.45
CA GLU A 419 -3.48 16.56 -11.79
C GLU A 419 -4.46 16.96 -10.69
N LEU A 420 -4.08 16.81 -9.42
CA LEU A 420 -4.91 17.07 -8.25
C LEU A 420 -4.79 18.51 -7.74
N LEU A 421 -3.60 19.11 -7.84
CA LEU A 421 -3.30 20.39 -7.18
C LEU A 421 -2.81 21.49 -8.12
N LEU A 422 -2.11 21.16 -9.21
CA LEU A 422 -1.33 22.16 -9.96
C LEU A 422 -1.84 22.45 -11.38
N ASN A 423 -2.68 21.60 -11.97
CA ASN A 423 -3.22 21.89 -13.30
C ASN A 423 -4.20 23.09 -13.27
N ASP A 424 -4.33 23.80 -14.39
CA ASP A 424 -5.09 25.05 -14.45
C ASP A 424 -6.55 24.90 -14.02
N ILE A 425 -7.18 23.77 -14.41
CA ILE A 425 -8.57 23.47 -14.05
C ILE A 425 -8.72 23.33 -12.53
N ARG A 426 -7.80 22.61 -11.88
CA ARG A 426 -7.78 22.43 -10.43
C ARG A 426 -7.44 23.70 -9.69
N LEU A 427 -6.47 24.46 -10.16
CA LEU A 427 -6.11 25.73 -9.55
C LEU A 427 -7.32 26.67 -9.50
N GLU A 428 -8.13 26.72 -10.56
CA GLU A 428 -9.36 27.52 -10.54
C GLU A 428 -10.43 26.92 -9.62
N GLN A 429 -10.63 25.59 -9.63
CA GLN A 429 -11.57 24.92 -8.71
C GLN A 429 -11.18 25.06 -7.22
N LEU A 430 -9.89 25.15 -6.93
CA LEU A 430 -9.32 25.25 -5.58
C LEU A 430 -9.01 26.69 -5.17
N LYS A 431 -9.28 27.69 -5.99
CA LYS A 431 -8.96 29.11 -5.73
C LYS A 431 -9.53 29.66 -4.43
N ASN A 432 -10.67 29.12 -3.99
CA ASN A 432 -11.32 29.45 -2.71
C ASN A 432 -11.14 28.35 -1.64
N SER A 433 -10.33 27.32 -1.95
CA SER A 433 -9.97 26.26 -1.03
C SER A 433 -8.69 26.63 -0.31
N PHE A 434 -8.75 26.84 1.01
CA PHE A 434 -7.60 27.22 1.82
C PHE A 434 -7.01 26.02 2.55
N TYR A 435 -6.84 24.89 1.85
CA TYR A 435 -6.26 23.68 2.41
C TYR A 435 -4.82 23.92 2.89
N MET A 436 -4.38 23.15 3.90
CA MET A 436 -3.02 23.21 4.45
C MET A 436 -2.33 21.87 4.17
N PHE A 437 -1.55 21.83 3.10
CA PHE A 437 -0.80 20.64 2.68
C PHE A 437 0.70 20.94 2.61
N VAL A 438 1.49 20.11 3.28
CA VAL A 438 2.94 20.26 3.39
C VAL A 438 3.62 18.98 2.91
N VAL A 439 4.67 19.13 2.10
CA VAL A 439 5.58 18.06 1.73
C VAL A 439 6.91 18.34 2.42
N MET A 440 7.41 17.38 3.19
CA MET A 440 8.65 17.48 3.94
C MET A 440 9.65 16.44 3.41
N SER A 441 10.80 16.89 2.92
CA SER A 441 11.83 16.00 2.35
C SER A 441 13.22 16.33 2.86
N SER A 442 14.07 15.31 2.98
CA SER A 442 15.49 15.46 3.30
C SER A 442 16.37 15.49 2.05
N GLU A 443 15.78 15.29 0.87
CA GLU A 443 16.48 15.20 -0.42
C GLU A 443 15.93 16.22 -1.43
N PRO A 444 16.55 17.40 -1.58
CA PRO A 444 16.07 18.43 -2.50
C PRO A 444 16.10 18.01 -3.97
N THR A 445 16.86 16.97 -4.31
CA THR A 445 16.97 16.41 -5.67
C THR A 445 15.86 15.44 -6.02
N ASN A 446 14.98 15.09 -5.07
CA ASN A 446 13.82 14.24 -5.33
C ASN A 446 12.89 14.89 -6.36
N ASP A 447 12.32 14.11 -7.28
CA ASP A 447 11.54 14.66 -8.40
C ASP A 447 10.26 15.36 -7.95
N LEU A 448 9.62 14.88 -6.88
CA LEU A 448 8.48 15.57 -6.27
C LEU A 448 8.89 16.93 -5.71
N CYS A 449 10.08 17.02 -5.10
CA CYS A 449 10.63 18.27 -4.57
C CYS A 449 10.94 19.25 -5.70
N LYS A 450 11.42 18.79 -6.85
CA LYS A 450 11.63 19.66 -8.03
C LYS A 450 10.32 20.26 -8.54
N ILE A 451 9.25 19.45 -8.60
CA ILE A 451 7.92 19.92 -9.00
C ILE A 451 7.39 20.98 -8.01
N LEU A 452 7.64 20.77 -6.71
CA LEU A 452 7.16 21.64 -5.64
C LEU A 452 8.12 22.78 -5.26
N ALA A 453 9.28 22.88 -5.91
CA ALA A 453 10.28 23.91 -5.65
C ALA A 453 9.73 25.36 -5.70
N PRO A 454 8.79 25.71 -6.59
CA PRO A 454 8.15 27.03 -6.57
C PRO A 454 7.39 27.36 -5.27
N PHE A 455 7.08 26.34 -4.46
CA PHE A 455 6.34 26.44 -3.20
C PHE A 455 7.21 26.17 -1.97
N GLN A 456 8.53 26.27 -2.11
CA GLN A 456 9.47 26.00 -1.02
C GLN A 456 9.45 27.09 0.05
N LEU A 457 9.42 26.65 1.31
CA LEU A 457 9.56 27.46 2.50
C LEU A 457 10.92 27.22 3.14
N TYR A 458 11.58 28.31 3.52
CA TYR A 458 12.82 28.29 4.28
C TYR A 458 12.49 28.53 5.76
N THR A 459 12.64 27.50 6.58
CA THR A 459 12.49 27.60 8.04
C THR A 459 13.86 27.83 8.70
N SER A 460 13.91 28.55 9.82
CA SER A 460 15.17 28.85 10.55
C SER A 460 15.11 28.32 11.99
N GLY A 461 16.23 27.76 12.47
CA GLY A 461 16.29 26.87 13.62
C GLY A 461 16.61 27.49 15.00
N GLN A 462 16.19 28.72 15.31
CA GLN A 462 16.36 29.25 16.67
C GLN A 462 15.05 29.43 17.42
N VAL A 463 14.73 28.50 18.34
CA VAL A 463 14.29 28.80 19.73
C VAL A 463 14.70 27.67 20.68
N ALA A 464 15.62 27.96 21.61
CA ALA A 464 15.84 27.16 22.82
C ALA A 464 14.83 27.56 23.89
N MET A 465 14.19 26.58 24.56
CA MET A 465 13.92 26.55 26.01
C MET A 465 13.09 25.29 26.40
N GLY A 466 13.77 24.22 26.81
CA GLY A 466 13.28 23.38 27.93
C GLY A 466 12.27 22.24 27.68
N LYS A 467 12.10 21.71 26.46
CA LYS A 467 11.08 20.69 26.15
C LYS A 467 11.26 19.34 26.88
N SER A 468 12.50 18.92 27.18
CA SER A 468 12.78 17.61 27.82
C SER A 468 12.53 17.54 29.33
N ARG A 469 12.33 18.68 30.02
CA ARG A 469 12.14 18.74 31.48
C ARG A 469 10.68 18.68 31.92
N LEU A 470 9.74 18.93 30.99
CA LEU A 470 8.29 18.86 31.22
C LEU A 470 7.81 17.40 31.25
N ILE A 471 8.29 16.60 30.29
CA ILE A 471 7.91 15.19 30.08
C ILE A 471 8.31 14.30 31.28
N GLN A 472 9.48 14.53 31.89
CA GLN A 472 9.88 13.80 33.10
C GLN A 472 9.03 14.15 34.34
N ARG A 473 8.42 15.34 34.36
CA ARG A 473 7.59 15.82 35.48
C ARG A 473 6.17 15.23 35.44
N ASP A 474 5.64 15.00 34.23
CA ASP A 474 4.30 14.43 34.03
C ASP A 474 4.30 12.90 34.24
N ILE A 475 5.37 12.20 33.86
CA ILE A 475 5.53 10.75 34.12
C ILE A 475 5.56 10.43 35.63
N GLN A 476 6.18 11.31 36.44
CA GLN A 476 6.19 11.15 37.91
C GLN A 476 4.82 11.48 38.55
N ARG A 477 4.01 12.32 37.89
CA ARG A 477 2.67 12.70 38.34
C ARG A 477 1.66 11.58 38.11
N ILE A 478 1.71 10.95 36.94
CA ILE A 478 0.85 9.82 36.56
C ILE A 478 1.06 8.62 37.51
N ARG A 479 2.32 8.30 37.85
CA ARG A 479 2.67 7.23 38.81
C ARG A 479 2.17 7.51 40.24
N LYS A 480 1.98 8.77 40.63
CA LYS A 480 1.44 9.16 41.94
C LYS A 480 -0.09 9.08 42.00
N ILE A 481 -0.77 9.29 40.87
CA ILE A 481 -2.24 9.39 40.78
C ILE A 481 -2.92 8.01 40.74
N HIS A 482 -2.32 7.01 40.10
CA HIS A 482 -2.98 5.71 39.85
C HIS A 482 -2.51 4.58 40.79
N LYS A 483 -2.53 4.79 42.11
CA LYS A 483 -2.14 3.76 43.10
C LYS A 483 -3.18 2.65 43.32
N ALA A 484 -4.42 2.82 42.84
CA ALA A 484 -5.56 1.95 43.15
C ALA A 484 -6.00 1.04 41.99
N LYS A 485 -5.26 1.04 40.86
CA LYS A 485 -5.63 0.26 39.66
C LYS A 485 -4.86 -1.05 39.56
N THR A 486 -5.50 -2.09 39.03
CA THR A 486 -4.84 -3.36 38.68
C THR A 486 -3.99 -3.15 37.42
N ILE A 487 -2.68 -3.39 37.52
CA ILE A 487 -1.72 -3.12 36.45
C ILE A 487 -1.39 -4.42 35.70
N HIS A 488 -1.59 -4.44 34.38
CA HIS A 488 -1.14 -5.53 33.51
C HIS A 488 0.06 -5.05 32.69
N GLU A 489 1.23 -5.67 32.88
CA GLU A 489 2.46 -5.35 32.14
C GLU A 489 2.63 -6.34 30.98
N ILE A 490 2.73 -5.81 29.74
CA ILE A 490 2.88 -6.60 28.53
C ILE A 490 4.19 -6.19 27.86
N CYS A 491 5.15 -7.11 27.81
CA CYS A 491 6.44 -6.87 27.19
C CYS A 491 6.44 -7.30 25.72
N VAL A 492 6.72 -6.36 24.81
CA VAL A 492 6.90 -6.61 23.37
C VAL A 492 8.37 -6.38 23.05
N ALA A 493 9.11 -7.47 22.78
CA ALA A 493 10.54 -7.41 22.47
C ALA A 493 10.81 -7.32 20.96
N PHE A 494 11.63 -6.34 20.57
CA PHE A 494 12.16 -6.11 19.22
C PHE A 494 13.62 -6.58 19.19
N ASN A 495 13.87 -7.78 18.68
CA ASN A 495 15.17 -8.45 18.75
C ASN A 495 15.80 -8.75 17.38
N SER A 496 15.13 -8.42 16.28
CA SER A 496 15.57 -8.68 14.92
C SER A 496 15.87 -7.39 14.16
N LYS A 497 16.72 -7.50 13.14
CA LYS A 497 17.06 -6.41 12.23
C LYS A 497 15.86 -6.01 11.36
N ASP A 498 15.04 -6.99 10.98
CA ASP A 498 13.78 -6.82 10.25
C ASP A 498 12.59 -6.88 11.22
N ILE A 499 11.61 -5.98 11.06
CA ILE A 499 10.44 -5.89 11.95
C ILE A 499 9.32 -6.81 11.43
N ASP A 500 8.94 -7.86 12.19
CA ASP A 500 7.80 -8.74 11.87
C ASP A 500 6.48 -8.10 12.32
N TRP A 501 5.88 -7.34 11.40
CA TRP A 501 4.65 -6.57 11.60
C TRP A 501 3.46 -7.42 12.04
N VAL A 502 3.30 -8.63 11.50
CA VAL A 502 2.14 -9.50 11.76
C VAL A 502 2.20 -10.02 13.19
N THR A 503 3.38 -10.45 13.63
CA THR A 503 3.59 -10.94 15.00
C THR A 503 3.44 -9.84 16.05
N ILE A 504 3.89 -8.62 15.75
CA ILE A 504 3.75 -7.47 16.64
C ILE A 504 2.27 -7.10 16.82
N MET A 505 1.52 -6.96 15.72
CA MET A 505 0.09 -6.62 15.80
C MET A 505 -0.73 -7.71 16.49
N ASN A 506 -0.45 -8.99 16.20
CA ASN A 506 -1.15 -10.09 16.88
C ASN A 506 -0.93 -10.09 18.40
N ARG A 507 0.25 -9.69 18.89
CA ARG A 507 0.54 -9.54 20.33
C ARG A 507 -0.15 -8.33 20.95
N PHE A 508 -0.26 -7.23 20.23
CA PHE A 508 -1.02 -6.07 20.68
C PHE A 508 -2.52 -6.41 20.83
N TRP A 509 -3.09 -7.14 19.86
CA TRP A 509 -4.50 -7.54 19.87
C TRP A 509 -4.85 -8.67 20.84
N SER A 510 -3.94 -9.61 21.12
CA SER A 510 -4.19 -10.69 22.09
C SER A 510 -4.39 -10.20 23.52
N HIS A 511 -4.10 -8.92 23.78
CA HIS A 511 -4.23 -8.28 25.08
C HIS A 511 -5.06 -7.00 25.06
N HIS A 512 -5.73 -6.71 23.94
CA HIS A 512 -6.71 -5.63 23.87
C HIS A 512 -7.91 -6.02 24.75
N PRO A 513 -8.42 -5.12 25.61
CA PRO A 513 -9.50 -5.47 26.54
C PRO A 513 -10.75 -5.86 25.74
N TYR A 514 -11.10 -7.13 25.80
CA TYR A 514 -12.36 -7.65 25.32
C TYR A 514 -13.04 -8.35 26.52
N SER A 515 -14.03 -7.66 27.07
CA SER A 515 -15.17 -8.17 27.85
C SER A 515 -15.03 -8.78 29.26
N ASP A 516 -13.89 -8.77 29.96
CA ASP A 516 -13.83 -9.21 31.39
C ASP A 516 -13.06 -8.29 32.33
N ILE A 517 -12.80 -7.06 31.91
CA ILE A 517 -12.01 -6.09 32.68
C ILE A 517 -12.86 -4.85 32.93
N ASP A 518 -13.05 -4.53 34.21
CA ASP A 518 -13.67 -3.29 34.65
C ASP A 518 -12.83 -2.09 34.16
N GLU A 519 -13.30 -1.41 33.12
CA GLU A 519 -12.61 -0.32 32.41
C GLU A 519 -12.22 0.84 33.36
N GLU A 520 -12.95 1.01 34.46
CA GLU A 520 -12.66 2.05 35.45
C GLU A 520 -11.43 1.72 36.32
N ASN A 521 -11.11 0.42 36.50
CA ASN A 521 -10.15 -0.05 37.52
C ASN A 521 -8.86 -0.67 36.98
N THR A 522 -8.68 -0.73 35.66
CA THR A 522 -7.53 -1.43 35.06
C THR A 522 -6.61 -0.49 34.28
N LEU A 523 -5.30 -0.70 34.42
CA LEU A 523 -4.25 0.02 33.70
C LEU A 523 -3.39 -1.00 32.96
N ILE A 524 -3.38 -0.93 31.62
CA ILE A 524 -2.52 -1.77 30.79
C ILE A 524 -1.25 -0.97 30.46
N ILE A 525 -0.08 -1.56 30.74
CA ILE A 525 1.22 -0.98 30.46
C ILE A 525 1.90 -1.83 29.38
N TYR A 526 2.01 -1.28 28.18
CA TYR A 526 2.81 -1.85 27.11
C TYR A 526 4.27 -1.44 27.30
N HIS A 527 5.14 -2.43 27.56
CA HIS A 527 6.57 -2.30 27.68
C HIS A 527 7.23 -2.71 26.35
N LEU A 528 7.69 -1.73 25.58
CA LEU A 528 8.41 -1.95 24.33
C LEU A 528 9.90 -2.16 24.63
N ASN A 529 10.39 -3.38 24.51
CA ASN A 529 11.80 -3.73 24.76
C ASN A 529 12.58 -3.73 23.44
N ILE A 530 13.35 -2.68 23.20
CA ILE A 530 14.06 -2.45 21.93
C ILE A 530 15.53 -2.86 22.08
N SER A 531 15.94 -3.91 21.37
CA SER A 531 17.33 -4.37 21.35
C SER A 531 18.24 -3.44 20.55
N SER A 532 19.54 -3.45 20.86
CA SER A 532 20.57 -2.74 20.09
C SER A 532 20.72 -3.20 18.63
N CYS A 533 20.12 -4.34 18.27
CA CYS A 533 20.17 -4.92 16.93
C CYS A 533 19.07 -4.41 15.98
N VAL A 534 18.15 -3.58 16.47
CA VAL A 534 16.99 -3.10 15.72
C VAL A 534 17.39 -1.95 14.76
N SER A 535 16.83 -1.96 13.55
CA SER A 535 17.13 -0.95 12.52
C SER A 535 16.67 0.46 12.92
N LYS A 536 17.17 1.49 12.20
CA LYS A 536 16.73 2.90 12.41
C LYS A 536 15.24 3.12 12.12
N GLU A 537 14.57 2.17 11.45
CA GLU A 537 13.14 2.20 11.12
C GLU A 537 12.26 2.09 12.39
N ILE A 538 12.84 1.68 13.53
CA ILE A 538 12.14 1.69 14.83
C ILE A 538 11.72 3.10 15.26
N ASN A 539 12.43 4.14 14.83
CA ASN A 539 12.06 5.51 15.14
C ASN A 539 10.77 5.91 14.43
N ASP A 540 10.62 5.50 13.16
CA ASP A 540 9.40 5.74 12.38
C ASP A 540 8.24 4.94 12.98
N PHE A 541 8.47 3.69 13.39
CA PHE A 541 7.48 2.88 14.10
C PHE A 541 7.05 3.49 15.44
N LEU A 542 7.99 3.90 16.29
CA LEU A 542 7.67 4.52 17.57
C LEU A 542 6.94 5.85 17.37
N PHE A 543 7.25 6.58 16.30
CA PHE A 543 6.53 7.79 15.94
C PHE A 543 5.10 7.46 15.49
N GLU A 544 4.92 6.50 14.59
CA GLU A 544 3.59 6.03 14.18
C GLU A 544 2.77 5.55 15.39
N LEU A 545 3.33 4.66 16.22
CA LEU A 545 2.63 4.06 17.36
C LEU A 545 2.37 5.05 18.49
N LEU A 546 3.40 5.77 18.96
CA LEU A 546 3.30 6.60 20.18
C LEU A 546 2.76 8.00 19.89
N PHE A 547 3.02 8.55 18.70
CA PHE A 547 2.58 9.89 18.32
C PHE A 547 1.38 9.89 17.38
N LEU A 548 1.35 9.02 16.37
CA LEU A 548 0.24 8.97 15.41
C LEU A 548 -0.90 8.03 15.83
N GLN A 549 -0.71 7.25 16.90
CA GLN A 549 -1.66 6.25 17.43
C GLN A 549 -2.11 5.26 16.34
N HIS A 550 -1.17 4.83 15.49
CA HIS A 550 -1.45 3.99 14.34
C HIS A 550 -0.19 3.21 13.94
N ILE A 551 -0.33 2.06 13.28
CA ILE A 551 0.80 1.37 12.64
C ILE A 551 0.37 1.00 11.22
N ASN A 552 1.12 1.47 10.21
CA ASN A 552 0.85 1.11 8.82
C ASN A 552 1.54 -0.21 8.48
N SER A 553 0.81 -1.35 8.53
CA SER A 553 1.37 -2.63 8.07
C SER A 553 1.18 -2.77 6.56
N SER A 554 2.20 -3.24 5.84
CA SER A 554 2.18 -3.51 4.40
C SER A 554 1.23 -4.65 3.97
N SER A 555 0.52 -5.26 4.93
CA SER A 555 -0.60 -6.15 4.67
C SER A 555 -1.86 -5.31 4.44
N GLN A 556 -2.86 -5.84 3.74
CA GLN A 556 -4.15 -5.18 3.44
C GLN A 556 -4.95 -4.67 4.66
N MET A 557 -4.39 -4.72 5.86
CA MET A 557 -4.91 -4.20 7.10
C MET A 557 -3.99 -3.10 7.66
N SER A 558 -4.32 -1.84 7.40
CA SER A 558 -3.95 -0.78 8.33
C SER A 558 -4.74 -1.04 9.62
N GLN A 559 -4.07 -1.46 10.68
CA GLN A 559 -4.73 -1.75 11.96
C GLN A 559 -4.50 -0.56 12.89
N CYS A 560 -5.54 0.24 13.13
CA CYS A 560 -5.49 1.35 14.09
C CYS A 560 -5.38 0.80 15.51
N PHE A 561 -4.50 1.41 16.30
CA PHE A 561 -4.37 1.17 17.74
C PHE A 561 -4.72 2.50 18.43
N HIS A 562 -6.00 2.69 18.77
CA HIS A 562 -6.47 3.88 19.48
C HIS A 562 -6.54 3.64 20.98
#